data_AF-A0A4Q2DTE6-F1
#
_entry.id   AF-A0A4Q2DTE6-F1
#
_cell.length_a   1.000
_cell.length_b   1.000
_cell.length_c   1.000
_cell.angle_alpha   90.00
_cell.angle_beta   90.00
_cell.angle_gamma   90.00
#
_symmetry.space_group_name_H-M   'P 1'
#
loop_
_entity.id
_entity.type
_entity.pdbx_description
1 polymer ?
#
loop_
_entity_poly.entity_id
_entity_poly.type
_entity_poly.pdbx_seq_one_letter_code
_entity_poly.pdbx_strand_id
1 'polypeptide(L)'
;MVLQNIHRFSNPDKAAITHAIVHRALWEYLNALSSLPDEAEQEKMRWEMFEICQNVLAEIAHTRDGSRVVREFLAYCTAKDRKQILKVLKPHIERMGDDGAQNMLFTALDATDDTKLLSTCLRNRRRHSKTARRSLLYVVIPRSRRDLTPDQVASLSGTDPIRAKPFKKHNNSRESEVRKAASEGLGTVHPGMAPGKRFISSSMRLSTTELLDSYTADGVALVGDAAHVMVPHQGSGAGQSIGDGYFLATLLSNPSVNVRVIPKVLSVYDAVRRPFAVEVCRRSHLNGLFYTMNHPEFKNRIAGCTSQAEQEQVLKQLGEAVKDNWERAWSSSFNDCMEAGVVTLKRLVASPSDVTDGVSAVL
;
A
#
# COMPACT_ATOMS: atom_id res chain seq x y z
N MET A 1 -5.22 14.62 42.34
CA MET A 1 -5.32 13.59 43.41
C MET A 1 -4.90 12.19 42.96
N VAL A 2 -5.39 11.64 41.83
CA VAL A 2 -4.99 10.30 41.33
C VAL A 2 -3.51 10.22 40.92
N LEU A 3 -2.98 11.29 40.30
CA LEU A 3 -1.63 11.32 39.74
C LEU A 3 -0.52 11.60 40.77
N GLN A 4 -0.84 12.22 41.91
CA GLN A 4 0.11 12.37 43.03
C GLN A 4 0.52 11.02 43.63
N ASN A 5 -0.23 9.95 43.33
CA ASN A 5 0.05 8.59 43.79
C ASN A 5 0.44 7.65 42.65
N ILE A 6 0.83 8.16 41.47
CA ILE A 6 1.14 7.31 40.30
C ILE A 6 2.30 6.34 40.56
N HIS A 7 3.24 6.73 41.43
CA HIS A 7 4.30 5.87 41.96
C HIS A 7 3.78 4.65 42.76
N ARG A 8 2.55 4.72 43.31
CA ARG A 8 1.89 3.58 43.96
C ARG A 8 1.25 2.63 42.94
N PHE A 9 0.88 3.14 41.78
CA PHE A 9 0.32 2.35 40.67
C PHE A 9 1.40 1.65 39.86
N SER A 10 2.62 2.21 39.80
CA SER A 10 3.81 1.59 39.20
C SER A 10 4.44 0.48 40.06
N ASN A 11 3.76 0.02 41.12
CA ASN A 11 4.20 -1.14 41.89
C ASN A 11 3.94 -2.41 41.05
N PRO A 12 5.00 -3.10 40.57
CA PRO A 12 4.86 -4.28 39.71
C PRO A 12 4.11 -5.43 40.40
N ASP A 13 4.15 -5.51 41.74
CA ASP A 13 3.49 -6.56 42.51
C ASP A 13 1.95 -6.43 42.55
N LYS A 14 1.42 -5.24 42.22
CA LYS A 14 -0.03 -4.95 42.30
C LYS A 14 -0.74 -4.92 40.96
N ALA A 15 -0.01 -5.02 39.84
CA ALA A 15 -0.51 -4.97 38.45
C ALA A 15 -1.44 -3.78 38.11
N ALA A 16 -1.56 -2.78 38.98
CA ALA A 16 -2.57 -1.74 38.87
C ALA A 16 -2.34 -0.84 37.64
N ILE A 17 -1.08 -0.68 37.24
CA ILE A 17 -0.69 0.06 36.04
C ILE A 17 -1.26 -0.55 34.76
N THR A 18 -1.61 -1.84 34.72
CA THR A 18 -2.15 -2.51 33.52
C THR A 18 -3.60 -2.12 33.20
N HIS A 19 -4.31 -1.51 34.14
CA HIS A 19 -5.72 -1.18 33.96
C HIS A 19 -5.92 0.06 33.07
N ALA A 20 -6.82 -0.06 32.09
CA ALA A 20 -7.12 1.00 31.13
C ALA A 20 -7.55 2.34 31.78
N ILE A 21 -8.18 2.31 32.97
CA ILE A 21 -8.55 3.51 33.73
C ILE A 21 -7.32 4.34 34.14
N VAL A 22 -6.20 3.67 34.47
CA VAL A 22 -4.94 4.35 34.81
C VAL A 22 -4.33 4.97 33.55
N HIS A 23 -4.38 4.28 32.42
CA HIS A 23 -3.89 4.81 31.15
C HIS A 23 -4.69 6.03 30.69
N ARG A 24 -5.99 6.03 30.94
CA ARG A 24 -6.87 7.18 30.65
C ARG A 24 -6.48 8.40 31.49
N ALA A 25 -6.28 8.21 32.80
CA ALA A 25 -5.85 9.28 33.70
C ALA A 25 -4.46 9.83 33.33
N LEU A 26 -3.52 8.94 32.95
CA LEU A 26 -2.21 9.31 32.42
C LEU A 26 -2.33 10.19 31.17
N TRP A 27 -3.17 9.78 30.23
CA TRP A 27 -3.38 10.54 28.99
C TRP A 27 -4.03 11.90 29.25
N GLU A 28 -5.04 11.97 30.11
CA GLU A 28 -5.69 13.23 30.46
C GLU A 28 -4.72 14.21 31.14
N TYR A 29 -3.81 13.71 31.99
CA TYR A 29 -2.74 14.53 32.56
C TYR A 29 -1.83 15.13 31.48
N LEU A 30 -1.27 14.28 30.62
CA LEU A 30 -0.35 14.72 29.57
C LEU A 30 -1.01 15.70 28.60
N ASN A 31 -2.29 15.48 28.30
CA ASN A 31 -3.08 16.38 27.46
C ASN A 31 -3.37 17.74 28.14
N ALA A 32 -3.58 17.73 29.47
CA ALA A 32 -3.81 18.96 30.23
C ALA A 32 -2.55 19.83 30.35
N LEU A 33 -1.34 19.25 30.25
CA LEU A 33 -0.09 20.03 30.22
C LEU A 33 -0.11 21.06 29.08
N SER A 34 -0.66 20.71 27.92
CA SER A 34 -0.76 21.62 26.76
C SER A 34 -1.62 22.88 27.02
N SER A 35 -2.38 22.92 28.12
CA SER A 35 -3.16 24.09 28.54
C SER A 35 -2.40 25.02 29.51
N LEU A 36 -1.21 24.63 29.97
CA LEU A 36 -0.39 25.47 30.83
C LEU A 36 0.28 26.58 30.00
N PRO A 37 0.41 27.82 30.52
CA PRO A 37 1.04 28.91 29.78
C PRO A 37 2.56 28.79 29.66
N ASP A 38 3.23 28.10 30.60
CA ASP A 38 4.69 28.00 30.65
C ASP A 38 5.19 26.69 30.00
N GLU A 39 5.86 26.80 28.85
CA GLU A 39 6.45 25.65 28.14
C GLU A 39 7.52 24.91 28.96
N ALA A 40 8.29 25.61 29.80
CA ALA A 40 9.33 24.98 30.62
C ALA A 40 8.71 24.13 31.73
N GLU A 41 7.62 24.61 32.33
CA GLU A 41 6.83 23.86 33.30
C GLU A 41 6.18 22.62 32.64
N GLN A 42 5.63 22.77 31.43
CA GLN A 42 5.10 21.64 30.66
C GLN A 42 6.15 20.55 30.42
N GLU A 43 7.35 20.92 29.94
CA GLU A 43 8.44 19.97 29.68
C GLU A 43 8.90 19.28 30.96
N LYS A 44 9.04 20.04 32.06
CA LYS A 44 9.40 19.49 33.38
C LYS A 44 8.38 18.47 33.88
N MET A 45 7.09 18.82 33.89
CA MET A 45 6.02 17.93 34.38
C MET A 45 5.86 16.68 33.52
N ARG A 46 6.11 16.80 32.20
CA ARG A 46 6.12 15.66 31.28
C ARG A 46 7.29 14.73 31.54
N TRP A 47 8.47 15.29 31.81
CA TRP A 47 9.67 14.54 32.15
C TRP A 47 9.51 13.75 33.46
N GLU A 48 9.01 14.41 34.51
CA GLU A 48 8.71 13.74 35.78
C GLU A 48 7.75 12.57 35.59
N MET A 49 6.74 12.72 34.73
CA MET A 49 5.81 11.65 34.41
C MET A 49 6.47 10.50 33.63
N PHE A 50 7.37 10.82 32.69
CA PHE A 50 8.14 9.81 31.96
C PHE A 50 9.02 8.99 32.90
N GLU A 51 9.75 9.64 33.81
CA GLU A 51 10.64 8.98 34.77
C GLU A 51 9.90 7.93 35.62
N ILE A 52 8.65 8.22 36.00
CA ILE A 52 7.81 7.28 36.76
C ILE A 52 7.34 6.12 35.88
N CYS A 53 7.04 6.38 34.61
CA CYS A 53 6.45 5.38 33.70
C CYS A 53 7.47 4.53 32.93
N GLN A 54 8.74 4.94 32.86
CA GLN A 54 9.73 4.36 31.93
C GLN A 54 9.91 2.83 32.07
N ASN A 55 9.74 2.29 33.27
CA ASN A 55 9.91 0.86 33.57
C ASN A 55 8.64 0.04 33.31
N VAL A 56 7.49 0.68 33.09
CA VAL A 56 6.17 0.04 32.91
C VAL A 56 5.57 0.33 31.53
N LEU A 57 6.35 0.90 30.60
CA LEU A 57 5.86 1.27 29.26
C LEU A 57 5.26 0.08 28.48
N ALA A 58 5.85 -1.10 28.61
CA ALA A 58 5.35 -2.32 27.98
C ALA A 58 3.97 -2.74 28.51
N GLU A 59 3.71 -2.50 29.79
CA GLU A 59 2.47 -2.84 30.47
C GLU A 59 1.34 -1.90 30.08
N ILE A 60 1.62 -0.64 29.75
CA ILE A 60 0.60 0.34 29.36
C ILE A 60 0.30 0.35 27.85
N ALA A 61 1.27 -0.06 27.02
CA ALA A 61 1.26 0.13 25.58
C ALA A 61 0.07 -0.52 24.83
N HIS A 62 -0.59 -1.50 25.46
CA HIS A 62 -1.61 -2.34 24.83
C HIS A 62 -3.02 -1.70 24.73
N THR A 63 -3.28 -0.57 25.41
CA THR A 63 -4.59 0.10 25.30
C THR A 63 -4.55 1.32 24.39
N ARG A 64 -5.72 1.78 23.95
CA ARG A 64 -5.86 3.00 23.13
C ARG A 64 -5.17 4.21 23.76
N ASP A 65 -5.47 4.51 25.02
CA ASP A 65 -4.89 5.67 25.71
C ASP A 65 -3.45 5.42 26.16
N GLY A 66 -3.10 4.19 26.56
CA GLY A 66 -1.72 3.87 26.93
C GLY A 66 -0.75 3.97 25.74
N SER A 67 -1.17 3.56 24.54
CA SER A 67 -0.38 3.79 23.32
C SER A 67 -0.19 5.28 23.00
N ARG A 68 -1.14 6.15 23.36
CA ARG A 68 -1.01 7.61 23.20
C ARG A 68 -0.01 8.20 24.19
N VAL A 69 -0.05 7.76 25.46
CA VAL A 69 0.95 8.12 26.48
C VAL A 69 2.37 7.78 26.00
N VAL A 70 2.56 6.56 25.48
CA VAL A 70 3.85 6.12 24.94
C VAL A 70 4.30 6.97 23.74
N ARG A 71 3.37 7.32 22.85
CA ARG A 71 3.66 8.21 21.71
C ARG A 71 4.09 9.60 22.16
N GLU A 72 3.46 10.12 23.21
CA GLU A 72 3.84 11.39 23.81
C GLU A 72 5.29 11.35 24.31
N PHE A 73 5.67 10.30 25.04
CA PHE A 73 7.06 10.14 25.49
C PHE A 73 8.05 9.97 24.35
N LEU A 74 7.72 9.16 23.32
CA LEU A 74 8.54 9.05 22.11
C LEU A 74 8.75 10.41 21.44
N ALA A 75 7.73 11.25 21.45
CA ALA A 75 7.78 12.55 20.81
C ALA A 75 8.68 13.52 21.62
N TYR A 76 8.47 13.66 22.94
CA TYR A 76 9.11 14.71 23.73
C TYR A 76 10.43 14.33 24.42
N CYS A 77 10.79 13.05 24.54
CA CYS A 77 12.03 12.66 25.24
C CYS A 77 13.30 12.83 24.38
N THR A 78 14.47 12.65 25.01
CA THR A 78 15.76 12.75 24.33
C THR A 78 16.00 11.60 23.35
N ALA A 79 16.98 11.74 22.47
CA ALA A 79 17.36 10.66 21.54
C ALA A 79 17.81 9.37 22.26
N LYS A 80 18.42 9.49 23.44
CA LYS A 80 18.82 8.35 24.29
C LYS A 80 17.57 7.60 24.79
N ASP A 81 16.59 8.34 25.26
CA ASP A 81 15.37 7.77 25.84
C ASP A 81 14.48 7.16 24.77
N ARG A 82 14.33 7.80 23.60
CA ARG A 82 13.62 7.21 22.45
C ARG A 82 14.17 5.84 22.08
N LYS A 83 15.50 5.68 22.08
CA LYS A 83 16.16 4.39 21.85
C LYS A 83 15.83 3.38 22.95
N GLN A 84 15.79 3.80 24.21
CA GLN A 84 15.43 2.94 25.33
C GLN A 84 13.96 2.49 25.26
N ILE A 85 13.04 3.43 25.01
CA ILE A 85 11.61 3.17 24.80
C ILE A 85 11.43 2.15 23.67
N LEU A 86 12.10 2.34 22.53
CA LEU A 86 12.00 1.41 21.40
C LEU A 86 12.53 0.01 21.72
N LYS A 87 13.59 -0.11 22.52
CA LYS A 87 14.08 -1.43 22.97
C LYS A 87 13.04 -2.15 23.82
N VAL A 88 12.41 -1.44 24.75
CA VAL A 88 11.34 -1.99 25.61
C VAL A 88 10.12 -2.40 24.78
N LEU A 89 9.72 -1.57 23.81
CA LEU A 89 8.51 -1.81 23.03
C LEU A 89 8.69 -2.77 21.85
N LYS A 90 9.93 -3.02 21.37
CA LYS A 90 10.17 -3.86 20.19
C LYS A 90 9.43 -5.22 20.23
N PRO A 91 9.51 -6.02 21.32
CA PRO A 91 8.79 -7.30 21.38
C PRO A 91 7.27 -7.14 21.34
N HIS A 92 6.76 -5.98 21.74
CA HIS A 92 5.33 -5.66 21.76
C HIS A 92 4.87 -5.17 20.39
N ILE A 93 5.61 -4.27 19.73
CA ILE A 93 5.32 -3.79 18.38
C ILE A 93 5.34 -4.93 17.35
N GLU A 94 6.23 -5.92 17.54
CA GLU A 94 6.31 -7.11 16.68
C GLU A 94 5.10 -8.05 16.86
N ARG A 95 4.55 -8.15 18.09
CA ARG A 95 3.39 -8.99 18.42
C ARG A 95 2.04 -8.30 18.20
N MET A 96 1.98 -6.98 18.36
CA MET A 96 0.76 -6.20 18.31
C MET A 96 0.34 -5.89 16.87
N GLY A 97 -0.88 -6.31 16.52
CA GLY A 97 -1.50 -6.10 15.22
C GLY A 97 -2.50 -4.93 15.20
N ASP A 98 -2.69 -4.22 16.31
CA ASP A 98 -3.68 -3.15 16.44
C ASP A 98 -3.16 -1.76 15.99
N ASP A 99 -4.10 -0.81 15.89
CA ASP A 99 -3.82 0.57 15.49
C ASP A 99 -2.95 1.33 16.53
N GLY A 100 -2.95 0.92 17.80
CA GLY A 100 -2.13 1.53 18.85
C GLY A 100 -0.65 1.27 18.65
N ALA A 101 -0.27 0.01 18.46
CA ALA A 101 1.10 -0.38 18.13
C ALA A 101 1.59 0.19 16.80
N GLN A 102 0.71 0.25 15.83
CA GLN A 102 1.00 0.89 14.55
C GLN A 102 1.33 2.37 14.72
N ASN A 103 0.52 3.12 15.48
CA ASN A 103 0.74 4.54 15.69
C ASN A 103 1.99 4.81 16.54
N MET A 104 2.32 3.94 17.51
CA MET A 104 3.61 4.00 18.24
C MET A 104 4.80 3.87 17.30
N LEU A 105 4.75 2.92 16.37
CA LEU A 105 5.81 2.74 15.36
C LEU A 105 5.90 3.94 14.41
N PHE A 106 4.77 4.51 13.99
CA PHE A 106 4.75 5.73 13.15
C PHE A 106 5.37 6.93 13.87
N THR A 107 5.01 7.17 15.12
CA THR A 107 5.64 8.23 15.92
C THR A 107 7.13 7.96 16.10
N ALA A 108 7.55 6.71 16.30
CA ALA A 108 8.96 6.37 16.38
C ALA A 108 9.73 6.64 15.08
N LEU A 109 9.12 6.35 13.92
CA LEU A 109 9.66 6.67 12.60
C LEU A 109 9.81 8.19 12.39
N ASP A 110 8.86 8.97 12.90
CA ASP A 110 8.87 10.44 12.80
C ASP A 110 9.85 11.10 13.79
N ALA A 111 10.19 10.44 14.91
CA ALA A 111 10.94 11.06 16.02
C ALA A 111 12.30 10.43 16.34
N THR A 112 12.70 9.31 15.75
CA THR A 112 13.94 8.61 16.15
C THR A 112 15.02 8.59 15.08
N ASP A 113 16.24 9.04 15.42
CA ASP A 113 17.40 9.04 14.51
C ASP A 113 18.11 7.68 14.41
N ASP A 114 17.93 6.78 15.38
CA ASP A 114 18.46 5.41 15.35
C ASP A 114 17.67 4.52 14.37
N THR A 115 18.02 4.66 13.09
CA THR A 115 17.39 3.95 11.97
C THR A 115 17.62 2.43 12.06
N LYS A 116 18.72 1.95 12.64
CA LYS A 116 19.03 0.51 12.74
C LYS A 116 17.99 -0.25 13.56
N LEU A 117 17.56 0.32 14.69
CA LEU A 117 16.55 -0.29 15.54
C LEU A 117 15.17 -0.28 14.85
N LEU A 118 14.79 0.85 14.24
CA LEU A 118 13.56 0.99 13.47
C LEU A 118 13.48 -0.01 12.31
N SER A 119 14.56 -0.14 11.54
CA SER A 119 14.68 -1.10 10.44
C SER A 119 14.53 -2.54 10.91
N THR A 120 14.98 -2.86 12.12
CA THR A 120 14.81 -4.20 12.70
C THR A 120 13.35 -4.46 13.07
N CYS A 121 12.67 -3.51 13.71
CA CYS A 121 11.23 -3.62 14.00
C CYS A 121 10.40 -3.80 12.72
N LEU A 122 10.77 -3.14 11.62
CA LEU A 122 10.07 -3.25 10.33
C LEU A 122 10.30 -4.61 9.64
N ARG A 123 11.53 -5.12 9.63
CA ARG A 123 11.88 -6.39 8.96
C ARG A 123 11.12 -7.59 9.53
N ASN A 124 10.88 -7.59 10.84
CA ASN A 124 10.28 -8.70 11.57
C ASN A 124 8.73 -8.71 11.52
N ARG A 125 8.06 -7.72 10.91
CA ARG A 125 6.59 -7.71 10.85
C ARG A 125 6.04 -8.71 9.83
N ARG A 126 4.98 -9.42 10.21
CA ARG A 126 4.23 -10.34 9.35
C ARG A 126 3.53 -9.59 8.20
N ARG A 127 4.08 -9.71 6.99
CA ARG A 127 3.70 -8.93 5.79
C ARG A 127 2.27 -9.13 5.31
N HIS A 128 1.59 -10.18 5.75
CA HIS A 128 0.22 -10.49 5.33
C HIS A 128 -0.85 -9.67 6.07
N SER A 129 -0.53 -9.04 7.20
CA SER A 129 -1.51 -8.25 7.96
C SER A 129 -1.71 -6.84 7.37
N LYS A 130 -2.94 -6.31 7.42
CA LYS A 130 -3.28 -4.92 7.03
C LYS A 130 -2.38 -3.91 7.74
N THR A 131 -2.14 -4.14 9.03
CA THR A 131 -1.32 -3.31 9.90
C THR A 131 0.16 -3.32 9.49
N ALA A 132 0.73 -4.49 9.18
CA ALA A 132 2.12 -4.56 8.71
C ALA A 132 2.31 -3.86 7.35
N ARG A 133 1.37 -4.02 6.41
CA ARG A 133 1.43 -3.34 5.10
C ARG A 133 1.45 -1.83 5.25
N ARG A 134 0.57 -1.27 6.07
CA ARG A 134 0.57 0.16 6.41
C ARG A 134 1.89 0.63 7.04
N SER A 135 2.53 -0.19 7.87
CA SER A 135 3.85 0.13 8.44
C SER A 135 4.96 0.21 7.40
N LEU A 136 4.94 -0.65 6.38
CA LEU A 136 5.87 -0.57 5.26
C LEU A 136 5.55 0.61 4.34
N LEU A 137 4.27 0.88 4.08
CA LEU A 137 3.83 2.00 3.25
C LEU A 137 4.17 3.36 3.87
N TYR A 138 4.10 3.49 5.20
CA TYR A 138 4.43 4.73 5.91
C TYR A 138 5.87 5.20 5.68
N VAL A 139 6.81 4.29 5.42
CA VAL A 139 8.21 4.62 5.09
C VAL A 139 8.35 5.20 3.67
N VAL A 140 7.41 4.86 2.78
CA VAL A 140 7.42 5.30 1.38
C VAL A 140 6.59 6.57 1.21
N ILE A 141 5.39 6.58 1.78
CA ILE A 141 4.41 7.67 1.69
C ILE A 141 3.85 7.91 3.10
N PRO A 142 4.57 8.65 3.96
CA PRO A 142 4.13 8.90 5.32
C PRO A 142 2.80 9.63 5.33
N ARG A 143 1.89 9.18 6.21
CA ARG A 143 0.59 9.81 6.48
C ARG A 143 -0.34 9.99 5.27
N SER A 144 -0.19 9.12 4.27
CA SER A 144 -1.12 9.02 3.15
C SER A 144 -2.57 8.84 3.64
N ARG A 145 -3.45 9.79 3.27
CA ARG A 145 -4.90 9.72 3.55
C ARG A 145 -5.59 8.55 2.83
N ARG A 146 -4.89 7.91 1.88
CA ARG A 146 -5.34 6.70 1.19
C ARG A 146 -5.12 5.44 2.03
N ASP A 147 -4.09 5.44 2.88
CA ASP A 147 -3.64 4.26 3.62
C ASP A 147 -4.04 4.30 5.10
N LEU A 148 -4.20 5.52 5.65
CA LEU A 148 -4.60 5.78 7.03
C LEU A 148 -5.99 6.40 7.10
N THR A 149 -6.74 6.04 8.15
CA THR A 149 -8.05 6.66 8.43
C THR A 149 -7.90 8.12 8.87
N PRO A 150 -8.94 8.97 8.70
CA PRO A 150 -8.90 10.35 9.20
C PRO A 150 -8.51 10.45 10.68
N ASP A 151 -9.03 9.56 11.52
CA ASP A 151 -8.72 9.50 12.95
C ASP A 151 -7.24 9.17 13.22
N GLN A 152 -6.65 8.26 12.44
CA GLN A 152 -5.22 7.96 12.55
C GLN A 152 -4.37 9.15 12.14
N VAL A 153 -4.73 9.83 11.05
CA VAL A 153 -4.03 11.04 10.59
C VAL A 153 -4.11 12.15 11.64
N ALA A 154 -5.31 12.42 12.17
CA ALA A 154 -5.53 13.41 13.23
C ALA A 154 -4.80 13.03 14.53
N SER A 155 -4.72 11.74 14.85
CA SER A 155 -3.96 11.31 16.03
C SER A 155 -2.46 11.51 15.84
N LEU A 156 -1.91 11.27 14.64
CA LEU A 156 -0.49 11.48 14.33
C LEU A 156 -0.10 12.95 14.28
N SER A 157 -1.02 13.84 13.85
CA SER A 157 -0.74 15.28 13.80
C SER A 157 -0.48 15.92 15.16
N GLY A 158 -0.96 15.31 16.26
CA GLY A 158 -0.60 15.75 17.62
C GLY A 158 0.91 15.75 17.90
N THR A 159 1.70 14.99 17.14
CA THR A 159 3.17 14.93 17.28
C THR A 159 3.93 15.82 16.28
N ASP A 160 3.23 16.60 15.46
CA ASP A 160 3.84 17.47 14.43
C ASP A 160 4.71 18.62 14.96
N PRO A 161 4.39 19.30 16.08
CA PRO A 161 5.26 20.34 16.63
C PRO A 161 6.70 19.86 16.86
N ILE A 162 6.89 18.57 17.10
CA ILE A 162 8.20 17.96 17.33
C ILE A 162 8.92 17.65 16.03
N ARG A 163 8.20 17.31 14.95
CA ARG A 163 8.78 17.16 13.61
C ARG A 163 9.45 18.45 13.11
N ALA A 164 9.01 19.60 13.63
CA ALA A 164 9.58 20.90 13.34
C ALA A 164 10.84 21.23 14.16
N LYS A 165 11.11 20.52 15.27
CA LYS A 165 12.34 20.71 16.06
C LYS A 165 13.55 20.12 15.29
N PRO A 166 14.74 20.76 15.32
CA PRO A 166 15.90 20.31 14.57
C PRO A 166 16.43 18.97 15.12
N PHE A 167 16.25 17.90 14.37
CA PHE A 167 16.90 16.61 14.63
C PHE A 167 18.36 16.66 14.16
N LYS A 168 19.24 15.87 14.79
CA LYS A 168 20.65 15.77 14.37
C LYS A 168 20.78 15.22 12.95
N LYS A 169 19.77 14.49 12.48
CA LYS A 169 19.68 13.95 11.13
C LYS A 169 18.55 14.61 10.35
N HIS A 170 18.83 15.09 9.14
CA HIS A 170 17.78 15.60 8.26
C HIS A 170 16.75 14.52 7.93
N ASN A 171 15.46 14.90 7.88
CA ASN A 171 14.33 13.99 7.63
C ASN A 171 14.55 13.11 6.38
N ASN A 172 15.02 13.70 5.28
CA ASN A 172 15.28 12.98 4.02
C ASN A 172 16.33 11.86 4.18
N SER A 173 17.37 12.09 4.99
CA SER A 173 18.44 11.11 5.22
C SER A 173 17.97 9.95 6.10
N ARG A 174 17.13 10.23 7.11
CA ARG A 174 16.51 9.20 7.96
C ARG A 174 15.54 8.33 7.17
N GLU A 175 14.68 8.95 6.38
CA GLU A 175 13.72 8.26 5.51
C GLU A 175 14.42 7.35 4.49
N SER A 176 15.49 7.84 3.86
CA SER A 176 16.29 7.08 2.90
C SER A 176 16.86 5.78 3.49
N GLU A 177 17.44 5.86 4.69
CA GLU A 177 18.03 4.68 5.35
C GLU A 177 16.99 3.66 5.77
N VAL A 178 15.89 4.11 6.39
CA VAL A 178 14.81 3.21 6.80
C VAL A 178 14.18 2.56 5.57
N ARG A 179 14.01 3.32 4.47
CA ARG A 179 13.51 2.81 3.20
C ARG A 179 14.45 1.79 2.58
N LYS A 180 15.76 2.04 2.57
CA LYS A 180 16.77 1.10 2.08
C LYS A 180 16.70 -0.23 2.85
N ALA A 181 16.73 -0.16 4.18
CA ALA A 181 16.70 -1.35 5.03
C ALA A 181 15.37 -2.12 5.00
N ALA A 182 14.23 -1.42 4.83
CA ALA A 182 12.93 -2.07 4.62
C ALA A 182 12.86 -2.73 3.23
N SER A 183 13.51 -2.13 2.22
CA SER A 183 13.54 -2.64 0.84
C SER A 183 14.43 -3.88 0.68
N GLU A 184 15.53 -3.98 1.44
CA GLU A 184 16.37 -5.18 1.48
C GLU A 184 15.58 -6.41 1.95
N GLY A 185 14.65 -6.23 2.88
CA GLY A 185 13.71 -7.28 3.26
C GLY A 185 12.68 -7.59 2.16
N LEU A 186 12.24 -6.59 1.39
CA LEU A 186 11.30 -6.79 0.28
C LEU A 186 11.94 -7.53 -0.91
N GLY A 187 13.27 -7.54 -1.01
CA GLY A 187 14.02 -8.21 -2.09
C GLY A 187 14.00 -9.74 -2.07
N THR A 188 13.60 -10.39 -0.97
CA THR A 188 13.30 -11.82 -0.96
C THR A 188 11.85 -12.05 -1.41
N VAL A 189 11.54 -11.62 -2.64
CA VAL A 189 10.39 -12.14 -3.37
C VAL A 189 10.81 -13.52 -3.90
N HIS A 190 9.87 -14.45 -3.96
CA HIS A 190 10.02 -15.84 -4.38
C HIS A 190 11.16 -16.14 -5.39
N PRO A 191 11.77 -17.35 -5.35
CA PRO A 191 12.91 -17.76 -6.20
C PRO A 191 12.63 -17.82 -7.73
N GLY A 192 11.59 -17.16 -8.23
CA GLY A 192 11.30 -16.98 -9.66
C GLY A 192 11.31 -15.52 -10.14
N MET A 193 11.67 -14.53 -9.31
CA MET A 193 11.62 -13.12 -9.73
C MET A 193 13.02 -12.56 -10.02
N ALA A 194 13.30 -12.26 -11.29
CA ALA A 194 14.60 -11.77 -11.75
C ALA A 194 15.05 -10.47 -11.04
N PRO A 195 16.35 -10.28 -10.78
CA PRO A 195 16.87 -9.10 -10.10
C PRO A 195 16.85 -7.89 -11.05
N GLY A 196 16.09 -6.84 -10.72
CA GLY A 196 16.09 -5.59 -11.49
C GLY A 196 14.79 -4.77 -11.49
N LYS A 197 13.71 -5.27 -10.89
CA LYS A 197 12.41 -4.59 -10.96
C LYS A 197 12.32 -3.44 -9.94
N ARG A 198 12.65 -2.23 -10.40
CA ARG A 198 12.47 -0.96 -9.69
C ARG A 198 11.01 -0.82 -9.26
N PHE A 199 10.77 -0.61 -7.97
CA PHE A 199 9.49 -0.08 -7.47
C PHE A 199 9.25 1.29 -8.13
N ILE A 200 8.33 1.33 -9.10
CA ILE A 200 7.90 2.59 -9.70
C ILE A 200 7.16 3.38 -8.61
N SER A 201 7.72 4.52 -8.22
CA SER A 201 7.08 5.47 -7.32
C SER A 201 6.02 6.25 -8.07
N SER A 202 4.83 5.67 -8.23
CA SER A 202 3.62 6.43 -8.53
C SER A 202 2.58 6.12 -7.46
N SER A 203 1.89 7.16 -6.99
CA SER A 203 1.00 7.19 -5.82
C SER A 203 -0.30 6.37 -5.97
N MET A 204 -0.34 5.46 -6.96
CA MET A 204 -1.37 4.45 -7.19
C MET A 204 -0.73 3.07 -7.29
N ARG A 205 -0.51 2.43 -6.14
CA ARG A 205 -0.06 1.04 -6.06
C ARG A 205 -1.24 0.08 -6.16
N LEU A 206 -1.81 -0.07 -7.37
CA LEU A 206 -2.22 -1.42 -7.77
C LEU A 206 -0.95 -2.07 -8.30
N SER A 207 -0.56 -3.20 -7.69
CA SER A 207 0.54 -4.00 -8.20
C SER A 207 0.10 -4.53 -9.57
N THR A 208 0.53 -3.91 -10.66
CA THR A 208 0.42 -4.54 -11.97
C THR A 208 1.34 -5.75 -11.91
N THR A 209 0.76 -6.95 -11.81
CA THR A 209 1.52 -8.19 -11.96
C THR A 209 2.07 -8.25 -13.38
N GLU A 210 3.04 -9.13 -13.62
CA GLU A 210 3.41 -9.43 -15.00
C GLU A 210 2.17 -9.92 -15.75
N LEU A 211 2.08 -9.51 -17.02
CA LEU A 211 1.04 -10.00 -17.91
C LEU A 211 1.22 -11.51 -18.04
N LEU A 212 0.13 -12.25 -17.88
CA LEU A 212 0.18 -13.70 -18.03
C LEU A 212 0.31 -14.07 -19.50
N ASP A 213 1.12 -15.08 -19.79
CA ASP A 213 1.25 -15.62 -21.14
C ASP A 213 0.00 -16.43 -21.56
N SER A 214 -0.75 -16.94 -20.58
CA SER A 214 -2.06 -17.57 -20.77
C SER A 214 -2.95 -17.38 -19.54
N TYR A 215 -4.26 -17.27 -19.76
CA TYR A 215 -5.29 -17.23 -18.72
C TYR A 215 -5.84 -18.61 -18.37
N THR A 216 -5.40 -19.67 -19.06
CA THR A 216 -6.03 -20.99 -18.94
C THR A 216 -5.00 -22.11 -18.84
N ALA A 217 -5.30 -23.12 -18.03
CA ALA A 217 -4.51 -24.35 -17.93
C ALA A 217 -5.42 -25.50 -17.48
N ASP A 218 -5.31 -26.68 -18.10
CA ASP A 218 -5.93 -27.94 -17.68
C ASP A 218 -7.41 -27.84 -17.25
N GLY A 219 -8.24 -27.19 -18.06
CA GLY A 219 -9.69 -27.05 -17.78
C GLY A 219 -10.03 -25.98 -16.74
N VAL A 220 -9.05 -25.17 -16.31
CA VAL A 220 -9.22 -24.03 -15.41
C VAL A 220 -8.95 -22.74 -16.17
N ALA A 221 -9.74 -21.70 -15.88
CA ALA A 221 -9.55 -20.35 -16.40
C ALA A 221 -9.47 -19.33 -15.27
N LEU A 222 -8.55 -18.38 -15.41
CA LEU A 222 -8.50 -17.15 -14.62
C LEU A 222 -9.35 -16.10 -15.31
N VAL A 223 -10.08 -15.31 -14.50
CA VAL A 223 -10.95 -14.23 -14.99
C VAL A 223 -10.78 -12.98 -14.13
N GLY A 224 -11.11 -11.82 -14.70
CA GLY A 224 -11.06 -10.55 -13.99
C GLY A 224 -9.68 -10.21 -13.44
N ASP A 225 -9.60 -9.61 -12.26
CA ASP A 225 -8.34 -9.20 -11.64
C ASP A 225 -7.35 -10.36 -11.43
N ALA A 226 -7.81 -11.61 -11.32
CA ALA A 226 -6.93 -12.77 -11.25
C ALA A 226 -6.16 -13.01 -12.57
N ALA A 227 -6.72 -12.61 -13.71
CA ALA A 227 -6.10 -12.73 -15.02
C ALA A 227 -5.43 -11.44 -15.49
N HIS A 228 -6.02 -10.28 -15.22
CA HIS A 228 -5.62 -9.00 -15.82
C HIS A 228 -5.82 -7.80 -14.91
N VAL A 229 -5.35 -7.90 -13.65
CA VAL A 229 -5.29 -6.73 -12.77
C VAL A 229 -4.58 -5.56 -13.46
N MET A 230 -5.22 -4.39 -13.40
CA MET A 230 -4.75 -3.18 -14.06
C MET A 230 -4.96 -1.96 -13.18
N VAL A 231 -4.17 -0.92 -13.39
CA VAL A 231 -4.43 0.38 -12.75
C VAL A 231 -5.78 0.95 -13.22
N PRO A 232 -6.51 1.75 -12.43
CA PRO A 232 -7.87 2.17 -12.75
C PRO A 232 -7.96 3.48 -13.57
N HIS A 233 -6.91 3.89 -14.30
CA HIS A 233 -6.90 5.16 -15.05
C HIS A 233 -7.77 5.15 -16.33
N GLN A 234 -8.31 3.99 -16.71
CA GLN A 234 -9.38 3.85 -17.71
C GLN A 234 -10.75 3.48 -17.11
N GLY A 235 -10.83 3.16 -15.81
CA GLY A 235 -12.09 2.73 -15.19
C GLY A 235 -12.70 1.44 -15.78
N SER A 236 -11.96 0.66 -16.58
CA SER A 236 -12.54 -0.46 -17.35
C SER A 236 -12.36 -1.85 -16.72
N GLY A 237 -11.64 -1.99 -15.60
CA GLY A 237 -11.29 -3.31 -15.04
C GLY A 237 -12.51 -4.17 -14.67
N ALA A 238 -13.51 -3.59 -14.02
CA ALA A 238 -14.76 -4.28 -13.69
C ALA A 238 -15.51 -4.69 -14.97
N GLY A 239 -15.57 -3.81 -15.98
CA GLY A 239 -16.18 -4.12 -17.27
C GLY A 239 -15.48 -5.28 -17.99
N GLN A 240 -14.15 -5.36 -17.93
CA GLN A 240 -13.40 -6.51 -18.47
C GLN A 240 -13.78 -7.81 -17.75
N SER A 241 -13.87 -7.76 -16.42
CA SER A 241 -14.23 -8.92 -15.60
C SER A 241 -15.64 -9.44 -15.90
N ILE A 242 -16.61 -8.52 -16.06
CA ILE A 242 -17.98 -8.85 -16.44
C ILE A 242 -18.00 -9.45 -17.86
N GLY A 243 -17.26 -8.85 -18.80
CA GLY A 243 -17.14 -9.33 -20.17
C GLY A 243 -16.58 -10.75 -20.24
N ASP A 244 -15.57 -11.08 -19.43
CA ASP A 244 -15.02 -12.43 -19.36
C ASP A 244 -16.05 -13.47 -18.91
N GLY A 245 -16.80 -13.14 -17.85
CA GLY A 245 -17.86 -14.01 -17.35
C GLY A 245 -18.95 -14.23 -18.41
N TYR A 246 -19.40 -13.16 -19.06
CA TYR A 246 -20.40 -13.26 -20.14
C TYR A 246 -19.88 -14.05 -21.35
N PHE A 247 -18.63 -13.84 -21.74
CA PHE A 247 -17.98 -14.58 -22.83
C PHE A 247 -17.94 -16.07 -22.55
N LEU A 248 -17.39 -16.46 -21.39
CA LEU A 248 -17.29 -17.86 -20.99
C LEU A 248 -18.66 -18.51 -20.84
N ALA A 249 -19.62 -17.84 -20.19
CA ALA A 249 -20.98 -18.35 -20.05
C ALA A 249 -21.63 -18.62 -21.40
N THR A 250 -21.44 -17.73 -22.38
CA THR A 250 -21.99 -17.89 -23.73
C THR A 250 -21.39 -19.09 -24.45
N LEU A 251 -20.06 -19.25 -24.42
CA LEU A 251 -19.41 -20.38 -25.10
C LEU A 251 -19.72 -21.72 -24.42
N LEU A 252 -19.69 -21.76 -23.08
CA LEU A 252 -19.94 -22.98 -22.30
C LEU A 252 -21.40 -23.43 -22.34
N SER A 253 -22.35 -22.52 -22.58
CA SER A 253 -23.77 -22.85 -22.72
C SER A 253 -24.13 -23.41 -24.10
N ASN A 254 -23.18 -23.49 -25.03
CA ASN A 254 -23.42 -24.07 -26.34
C ASN A 254 -23.74 -25.58 -26.20
N PRO A 255 -24.86 -26.09 -26.76
CA PRO A 255 -25.27 -27.50 -26.60
C PRO A 255 -24.24 -28.53 -27.08
N SER A 256 -23.33 -28.15 -27.98
CA SER A 256 -22.28 -29.03 -28.48
C SER A 256 -21.06 -29.10 -27.56
N VAL A 257 -21.00 -28.29 -26.50
CA VAL A 257 -19.91 -28.30 -25.53
C VAL A 257 -20.20 -29.31 -24.43
N ASN A 258 -19.24 -30.20 -24.21
CA ASN A 258 -19.25 -31.17 -23.10
C ASN A 258 -17.90 -31.12 -22.37
N VAL A 259 -17.81 -31.84 -21.24
CA VAL A 259 -16.64 -31.84 -20.35
C VAL A 259 -15.31 -32.09 -21.10
N ARG A 260 -15.31 -32.92 -22.14
CA ARG A 260 -14.09 -33.24 -22.91
C ARG A 260 -13.58 -32.07 -23.75
N VAL A 261 -14.48 -31.16 -24.14
CA VAL A 261 -14.16 -30.02 -25.00
C VAL A 261 -13.87 -28.76 -24.18
N ILE A 262 -14.14 -28.74 -22.87
CA ILE A 262 -13.91 -27.58 -21.99
C ILE A 262 -12.50 -26.99 -22.15
N PRO A 263 -11.39 -27.76 -22.08
CA PRO A 263 -10.06 -27.17 -22.22
C PRO A 263 -9.87 -26.41 -23.55
N LYS A 264 -10.48 -26.92 -24.63
CA LYS A 264 -10.45 -26.27 -25.94
C LYS A 264 -11.34 -25.02 -26.01
N VAL A 265 -12.48 -25.01 -25.32
CA VAL A 265 -13.31 -23.79 -25.21
C VAL A 265 -12.57 -22.71 -24.43
N LEU A 266 -11.86 -23.11 -23.35
CA LEU A 266 -11.06 -22.18 -22.57
C LEU A 266 -9.90 -21.60 -23.39
N SER A 267 -9.26 -22.37 -24.27
CA SER A 267 -8.24 -21.79 -25.17
C SER A 267 -8.81 -20.76 -26.16
N VAL A 268 -10.09 -20.87 -26.54
CA VAL A 268 -10.77 -19.82 -27.32
C VAL A 268 -10.96 -18.55 -26.48
N TYR A 269 -11.34 -18.70 -25.20
CA TYR A 269 -11.38 -17.57 -24.27
C TYR A 269 -10.01 -16.89 -24.14
N ASP A 270 -8.94 -17.66 -23.91
CA ASP A 270 -7.59 -17.10 -23.84
C ASP A 270 -7.23 -16.33 -25.11
N ALA A 271 -7.37 -16.97 -26.28
CA ALA A 271 -6.98 -16.40 -27.56
C ALA A 271 -7.71 -15.09 -27.90
N VAL A 272 -8.98 -14.94 -27.49
CA VAL A 272 -9.79 -13.76 -27.79
C VAL A 272 -9.67 -12.69 -26.70
N ARG A 273 -9.80 -13.08 -25.42
CA ARG A 273 -9.93 -12.13 -24.32
C ARG A 273 -8.59 -11.65 -23.78
N ARG A 274 -7.53 -12.47 -23.80
CA ARG A 274 -6.22 -12.07 -23.28
C ARG A 274 -5.62 -10.89 -24.04
N PRO A 275 -5.51 -10.89 -25.39
CA PRO A 275 -4.97 -9.74 -26.12
C PRO A 275 -5.79 -8.46 -25.86
N PHE A 276 -7.12 -8.61 -25.81
CA PHE A 276 -8.02 -7.49 -25.55
C PHE A 276 -7.76 -6.86 -24.18
N ALA A 277 -7.74 -7.67 -23.11
CA ALA A 277 -7.54 -7.23 -21.74
C ALA A 277 -6.12 -6.68 -21.49
N VAL A 278 -5.10 -7.32 -22.08
CA VAL A 278 -3.71 -6.85 -22.03
C VAL A 278 -3.59 -5.43 -22.61
N GLU A 279 -4.22 -5.16 -23.75
CA GLU A 279 -4.19 -3.83 -24.35
C GLU A 279 -4.91 -2.79 -23.46
N VAL A 280 -6.00 -3.16 -22.78
CA VAL A 280 -6.66 -2.27 -21.81
C VAL A 280 -5.71 -1.97 -20.65
N CYS A 281 -5.04 -3.00 -20.12
CA CYS A 281 -4.06 -2.84 -19.04
C CYS A 281 -2.92 -1.89 -19.44
N ARG A 282 -2.35 -2.05 -20.64
CA ARG A 282 -1.28 -1.18 -21.15
C ARG A 282 -1.74 0.27 -21.28
N ARG A 283 -2.91 0.51 -21.89
CA ARG A 283 -3.45 1.85 -22.05
C ARG A 283 -3.81 2.51 -20.72
N SER A 284 -4.32 1.72 -19.76
CA SER A 284 -4.57 2.22 -18.41
C SER A 284 -3.27 2.62 -17.69
N HIS A 285 -2.18 1.88 -17.89
CA HIS A 285 -0.87 2.30 -17.40
C HIS A 285 -0.42 3.62 -18.04
N LEU A 286 -0.55 3.72 -19.37
CA LEU A 286 -0.17 4.91 -20.13
C LEU A 286 -0.96 6.16 -19.69
N ASN A 287 -2.27 6.03 -19.48
CA ASN A 287 -3.10 7.10 -18.92
C ASN A 287 -2.59 7.59 -17.56
N GLY A 288 -2.15 6.68 -16.69
CA GLY A 288 -1.53 7.05 -15.42
C GLY A 288 -0.28 7.91 -15.59
N LEU A 289 0.54 7.61 -16.61
CA LEU A 289 1.73 8.40 -16.95
C LEU A 289 1.36 9.77 -17.53
N PHE A 290 0.32 9.85 -18.37
CA PHE A 290 -0.17 11.11 -18.91
C PHE A 290 -0.76 12.02 -17.83
N TYR A 291 -1.68 11.51 -17.01
CA TYR A 291 -2.34 12.30 -15.97
C TYR A 291 -1.39 12.84 -14.91
N THR A 292 -0.30 12.12 -14.66
CA THR A 292 0.73 12.54 -13.71
C THR A 292 1.91 13.25 -14.36
N MET A 293 1.84 13.53 -15.67
CA MET A 293 2.90 14.17 -16.45
C MET A 293 4.27 13.49 -16.36
N ASN A 294 4.26 12.17 -16.16
CA ASN A 294 5.46 11.36 -16.04
C ASN A 294 5.78 10.56 -17.30
N HIS A 295 4.95 10.66 -18.34
CA HIS A 295 5.23 10.03 -19.62
C HIS A 295 6.56 10.56 -20.20
N PRO A 296 7.50 9.71 -20.64
CA PRO A 296 8.84 10.13 -21.08
C PRO A 296 8.85 11.24 -22.11
N GLU A 297 7.88 11.23 -23.02
CA GLU A 297 7.74 12.25 -24.06
C GLU A 297 7.36 13.63 -23.49
N PHE A 298 6.55 13.69 -22.41
CA PHE A 298 6.03 14.95 -21.86
C PHE A 298 6.76 15.40 -20.59
N LYS A 299 7.48 14.48 -19.95
CA LYS A 299 8.19 14.72 -18.71
C LYS A 299 9.21 15.84 -18.89
N ASN A 300 9.14 16.84 -18.02
CA ASN A 300 9.98 18.05 -18.04
C ASN A 300 9.81 19.00 -19.25
N ARG A 301 8.98 18.70 -20.25
CA ARG A 301 8.78 19.60 -21.40
C ARG A 301 8.22 20.95 -20.97
N ILE A 302 7.24 20.95 -20.06
CA ILE A 302 6.69 22.20 -19.50
C ILE A 302 7.76 23.02 -18.76
N ALA A 303 8.65 22.35 -18.03
CA ALA A 303 9.73 23.03 -17.30
C ALA A 303 10.79 23.65 -18.24
N GLY A 304 10.87 23.18 -19.49
CA GLY A 304 11.76 23.73 -20.52
C GLY A 304 11.15 24.84 -21.37
N CYS A 305 9.85 25.13 -21.22
CA CYS A 305 9.19 26.21 -21.99
C CYS A 305 9.60 27.59 -21.46
N THR A 306 9.83 28.53 -22.39
CA THR A 306 10.23 29.91 -22.05
C THR A 306 9.06 30.90 -22.09
N SER A 307 7.94 30.48 -22.69
CA SER A 307 6.73 31.29 -22.84
C SER A 307 5.47 30.52 -22.47
N GLN A 308 4.40 31.25 -22.12
CA GLN A 308 3.08 30.65 -21.87
C GLN A 308 2.51 29.96 -23.12
N ALA A 309 2.73 30.51 -24.31
CA ALA A 309 2.26 29.93 -25.57
C ALA A 309 2.86 28.54 -25.83
N GLU A 310 4.16 28.35 -25.53
CA GLU A 310 4.82 27.03 -25.62
C GLU A 310 4.24 26.04 -24.61
N GLN A 311 3.99 26.46 -23.38
CA GLN A 311 3.37 25.61 -22.36
C GLN A 311 1.98 25.15 -22.79
N GLU A 312 1.17 26.07 -23.32
CA GLU A 312 -0.16 25.76 -23.86
C GLU A 312 -0.09 24.76 -25.03
N GLN A 313 0.90 24.87 -25.91
CA GLN A 313 1.09 23.92 -27.01
C GLN A 313 1.44 22.52 -26.50
N VAL A 314 2.33 22.40 -25.50
CA VAL A 314 2.68 21.12 -24.88
C VAL A 314 1.46 20.49 -24.19
N LEU A 315 0.66 21.30 -23.50
CA LEU A 315 -0.58 20.83 -22.86
C LEU A 315 -1.62 20.36 -23.88
N LYS A 316 -1.76 21.05 -25.02
CA LYS A 316 -2.65 20.61 -26.12
C LYS A 316 -2.23 19.24 -26.66
N GLN A 317 -0.94 19.05 -26.93
CA GLN A 317 -0.40 17.76 -27.40
C GLN A 317 -0.61 16.64 -26.37
N LEU A 318 -0.42 16.92 -25.08
CA LEU A 318 -0.74 15.96 -24.02
C LEU A 318 -2.23 15.62 -24.00
N GLY A 319 -3.11 16.62 -24.16
CA GLY A 319 -4.55 16.43 -24.25
C GLY A 319 -4.97 15.56 -25.43
N GLU A 320 -4.36 15.76 -26.59
CA GLU A 320 -4.54 14.93 -27.79
C GLU A 320 -4.09 13.49 -27.53
N ALA A 321 -2.88 13.28 -26.98
CA ALA A 321 -2.38 11.96 -26.65
C ALA A 321 -3.28 11.20 -25.63
N VAL A 322 -3.84 11.92 -24.65
CA VAL A 322 -4.83 11.36 -23.72
C VAL A 322 -6.09 10.95 -24.47
N LYS A 323 -6.63 11.82 -25.33
CA LYS A 323 -7.83 11.56 -26.12
C LYS A 323 -7.65 10.33 -27.03
N ASP A 324 -6.54 10.25 -27.73
CA ASP A 324 -6.22 9.14 -28.64
C ASP A 324 -6.07 7.81 -27.87
N ASN A 325 -5.48 7.87 -26.67
CA ASN A 325 -5.38 6.69 -25.83
C ASN A 325 -6.75 6.22 -25.31
N TRP A 326 -7.68 7.15 -25.10
CA TRP A 326 -9.08 6.87 -24.74
C TRP A 326 -9.96 6.44 -25.91
N GLU A 327 -9.58 6.72 -27.16
CA GLU A 327 -10.39 6.48 -28.35
C GLU A 327 -11.01 5.07 -28.39
N ARG A 328 -10.21 4.09 -28.00
CA ARG A 328 -10.61 2.69 -27.91
C ARG A 328 -11.90 2.48 -27.10
N ALA A 329 -12.09 3.22 -26.01
CA ALA A 329 -13.23 3.03 -25.11
C ALA A 329 -14.58 3.26 -25.80
N TRP A 330 -14.62 4.06 -26.89
CA TRP A 330 -15.83 4.30 -27.67
C TRP A 330 -15.76 3.75 -29.11
N SER A 331 -14.59 3.29 -29.58
CA SER A 331 -14.46 2.67 -30.91
C SER A 331 -14.45 1.14 -30.91
N SER A 332 -14.10 0.49 -29.79
CA SER A 332 -14.09 -0.97 -29.67
C SER A 332 -15.40 -1.50 -29.11
N SER A 333 -15.92 -2.59 -29.68
CA SER A 333 -17.10 -3.28 -29.17
C SER A 333 -16.76 -4.61 -28.51
N PHE A 334 -17.45 -4.93 -27.42
CA PHE A 334 -17.40 -6.28 -26.86
C PHE A 334 -18.00 -7.32 -27.81
N ASN A 335 -18.93 -6.90 -28.69
CA ASN A 335 -19.55 -7.80 -29.67
C ASN A 335 -18.53 -8.38 -30.63
N ASP A 336 -17.49 -7.62 -30.99
CA ASP A 336 -16.41 -8.10 -31.87
C ASP A 336 -15.67 -9.28 -31.23
N CYS A 337 -15.40 -9.19 -29.92
CA CYS A 337 -14.84 -10.30 -29.16
C CYS A 337 -15.80 -11.50 -29.19
N MET A 338 -17.08 -11.27 -28.86
CA MET A 338 -18.07 -12.34 -28.78
C MET A 338 -18.24 -13.07 -30.11
N GLU A 339 -18.33 -12.34 -31.22
CA GLU A 339 -18.43 -12.91 -32.55
C GLU A 339 -17.20 -13.76 -32.88
N ALA A 340 -15.99 -13.24 -32.63
CA ALA A 340 -14.75 -14.01 -32.82
C ALA A 340 -14.75 -15.31 -31.99
N GLY A 341 -15.22 -15.25 -30.74
CA GLY A 341 -15.36 -16.41 -29.88
C GLY A 341 -16.33 -17.46 -30.42
N VAL A 342 -17.53 -17.04 -30.81
CA VAL A 342 -18.58 -17.93 -31.35
C VAL A 342 -18.15 -18.54 -32.69
N VAL A 343 -17.54 -17.77 -33.58
CA VAL A 343 -17.02 -18.29 -34.87
C VAL A 343 -15.93 -19.33 -34.63
N THR A 344 -15.00 -19.05 -33.71
CA THR A 344 -13.91 -19.98 -33.38
C THR A 344 -14.46 -21.26 -32.74
N LEU A 345 -15.44 -21.14 -31.83
CA LEU A 345 -16.11 -22.30 -31.23
C LEU A 345 -16.82 -23.16 -32.28
N LYS A 346 -17.55 -22.56 -33.22
CA LYS A 346 -18.23 -23.29 -34.31
C LYS A 346 -17.25 -24.12 -35.13
N ARG A 347 -16.10 -23.56 -35.49
CA ARG A 347 -15.04 -24.27 -36.23
C ARG A 347 -14.50 -25.46 -35.42
N LEU A 348 -14.28 -25.24 -34.13
CA LEU A 348 -13.77 -26.24 -33.19
C LEU A 348 -14.71 -27.43 -33.02
N VAL A 349 -16.02 -27.17 -33.02
CA VAL A 349 -17.06 -28.20 -32.91
C VAL A 349 -17.32 -28.91 -34.24
N ALA A 350 -17.16 -28.22 -35.38
CA ALA A 350 -17.41 -28.78 -36.70
C ALA A 350 -16.33 -29.75 -37.21
N SER A 351 -15.11 -29.69 -36.67
CA SER A 351 -14.00 -30.57 -37.06
C SER A 351 -13.55 -31.48 -35.91
N PRO A 352 -14.29 -32.58 -35.62
CA PRO A 352 -13.90 -33.53 -34.57
C PRO A 352 -12.64 -34.36 -34.92
N SER A 353 -12.09 -34.24 -36.13
CA SER A 353 -10.98 -35.06 -36.66
C SER A 353 -9.58 -34.44 -36.59
N ASP A 354 -9.41 -33.16 -36.26
CA ASP A 354 -8.06 -32.56 -36.02
C ASP A 354 -7.62 -32.78 -34.56
N VAL A 355 -7.75 -34.03 -34.11
CA VAL A 355 -7.38 -34.49 -32.77
C VAL A 355 -6.06 -35.25 -32.90
N THR A 356 -4.99 -34.54 -33.26
CA THR A 356 -3.59 -34.79 -32.86
C THR A 356 -2.68 -33.76 -33.53
N ASP A 357 -1.81 -33.16 -32.72
CA ASP A 357 -0.61 -32.38 -33.07
C ASP A 357 -0.80 -30.97 -33.68
N GLY A 358 -0.53 -29.96 -32.85
CA GLY A 358 -0.46 -28.57 -33.28
C GLY A 358 -0.15 -27.57 -32.17
N VAL A 359 0.64 -27.95 -31.17
CA VAL A 359 1.37 -26.94 -30.38
C VAL A 359 2.53 -26.50 -31.27
N SER A 360 2.59 -25.20 -31.57
CA SER A 360 3.58 -24.52 -32.43
C SER A 360 3.19 -24.35 -33.90
N ALA A 361 2.44 -23.28 -34.19
CA ALA A 361 2.75 -22.34 -35.29
C ALA A 361 1.60 -21.33 -35.45
N VAL A 362 1.63 -20.23 -34.70
CA VAL A 362 1.38 -18.86 -35.20
C VAL A 362 2.08 -17.95 -34.18
N LEU A 363 3.32 -17.58 -34.51
CA LEU A 363 4.03 -16.45 -33.89
C LEU A 363 3.57 -15.15 -34.54
#